data_AF-A0A453JLY1-F1
#
_entry.id   AF-A0A453JLY1-F1
#
_cell.length_a   1.000
_cell.length_b   1.000
_cell.length_c   1.000
_cell.angle_alpha   90.00
_cell.angle_beta   90.00
_cell.angle_gamma   90.00
#
_symmetry.space_group_name_H-M   'P 1'
#
loop_
_entity.id
_entity.type
_entity.pdbx_description
1 polymer ?
#
loop_
_entity_poly.entity_id
_entity_poly.type
_entity_poly.pdbx_seq_one_letter_code
_entity_poly.pdbx_strand_id
1 'polypeptide(L)'
;QEDAFHLVGVPMIHSALAGFNTSLVCYGQSGTGKTYTMWGPLAAMFDNRSDRADRGIVPRFFQNLFSQIQGNQESSPEKHTSYQCRCSFLEVFNEQINDLLDPSQRNLQIRETTGNGIHVENLTEEYVSTVEDVNQILMK
;
A
#
# COMPACT_ATOMS: atom_id res chain seq x y z
N GLN A 1 17.29 -4.05 2.98
CA GLN A 1 15.90 -3.78 2.54
C GLN A 1 15.33 -4.94 1.73
N GLU A 2 16.11 -5.49 0.78
CA GLU A 2 15.71 -6.65 -0.02
C GLU A 2 15.38 -7.90 0.81
N ASP A 3 16.26 -8.30 1.74
CA ASP A 3 15.98 -9.46 2.63
C ASP A 3 14.70 -9.29 3.45
N ALA A 4 14.47 -8.08 3.98
CA ALA A 4 13.24 -7.77 4.71
C ALA A 4 12.01 -7.92 3.80
N PHE A 5 12.07 -7.39 2.58
CA PHE A 5 11.00 -7.55 1.60
C PHE A 5 10.78 -9.01 1.21
N HIS A 6 11.83 -9.81 0.98
CA HIS A 6 11.69 -11.23 0.69
C HIS A 6 11.08 -12.01 1.85
N LEU A 7 11.46 -11.67 3.09
CA LEU A 7 10.98 -12.33 4.29
C LEU A 7 9.50 -12.06 4.56
N VAL A 8 9.03 -10.81 4.42
CA VAL A 8 7.65 -10.43 4.77
C VAL A 8 6.77 -10.08 3.57
N GLY A 9 7.31 -9.36 2.59
CA GLY A 9 6.54 -8.82 1.46
C GLY A 9 6.10 -9.89 0.47
N VAL A 10 7.00 -10.80 0.06
CA VAL A 10 6.67 -11.86 -0.92
C VAL A 10 5.55 -12.79 -0.45
N PRO A 11 5.59 -13.35 0.79
CA PRO A 11 4.48 -14.16 1.29
C PRO A 11 3.15 -13.40 1.35
N MET A 12 3.18 -12.12 1.76
CA MET A 12 1.98 -11.28 1.80
C MET A 12 1.35 -11.10 0.42
N ILE A 13 2.16 -10.87 -0.63
CA ILE A 13 1.63 -10.72 -2.00
C ILE A 13 0.94 -12.01 -2.44
N HIS A 14 1.55 -13.17 -2.19
CA HIS A 14 0.93 -14.45 -2.53
C HIS A 14 -0.40 -14.67 -1.77
N SER A 15 -0.45 -14.35 -0.48
CA SER A 15 -1.70 -14.42 0.30
C SER A 15 -2.77 -13.46 -0.23
N ALA A 16 -2.39 -12.22 -0.56
CA ALA A 16 -3.30 -11.22 -1.11
C ALA A 16 -3.90 -11.65 -2.46
N LEU A 17 -3.06 -12.16 -3.37
CA LEU A 17 -3.51 -12.66 -4.69
C LEU A 17 -4.35 -13.94 -4.58
N ALA A 18 -4.22 -14.70 -3.50
CA ALA A 18 -5.08 -15.83 -3.18
C ALA A 18 -6.42 -15.42 -2.51
N GLY A 19 -6.64 -14.12 -2.30
CA GLY A 19 -7.89 -13.56 -1.75
C GLY A 19 -7.91 -13.44 -0.23
N PHE A 20 -6.77 -13.53 0.45
CA PHE A 20 -6.67 -13.34 1.90
C PHE A 20 -6.27 -11.93 2.27
N ASN A 21 -6.82 -11.42 3.39
CA ASN A 21 -6.40 -10.15 3.95
C ASN A 21 -4.97 -10.24 4.53
N THR A 22 -4.14 -9.24 4.26
CA THR A 22 -2.77 -9.16 4.76
C THR A 22 -2.52 -7.81 5.42
N SER A 23 -1.75 -7.79 6.50
CA SER A 23 -1.41 -6.55 7.21
C SER A 23 0.05 -6.56 7.65
N LEU A 24 0.73 -5.43 7.44
CA LEU A 24 2.10 -5.20 7.90
C LEU A 24 2.12 -3.99 8.82
N VAL A 25 2.68 -4.17 10.01
CA VAL A 25 2.85 -3.10 10.99
C VAL A 25 4.32 -3.00 11.36
N CYS A 26 4.88 -1.80 11.25
CA CYS A 26 6.23 -1.51 11.73
C CYS A 26 6.16 -0.83 13.10
N TYR A 27 6.64 -1.51 14.13
CA TYR A 27 6.63 -1.03 15.51
C TYR A 27 8.04 -0.76 16.02
N GLY A 28 8.19 0.27 16.86
CA GLY A 28 9.47 0.66 17.46
C GLY A 28 9.46 2.10 17.97
N GLN A 29 10.45 2.46 18.77
CA GLN A 29 10.61 3.83 19.28
C GLN A 29 10.85 4.84 18.14
N SER A 30 10.58 6.12 18.38
CA SER A 30 10.96 7.18 17.43
C SER A 30 12.45 7.13 17.10
N GLY A 31 12.81 7.30 15.83
CA GLY A 31 14.19 7.22 15.36
C GLY A 31 14.73 5.80 15.08
N THR A 32 13.99 4.72 15.39
CA THR A 32 14.47 3.35 15.15
C THR A 32 14.32 2.85 13.72
N GLY A 33 14.01 3.74 12.76
CA GLY A 33 13.94 3.38 11.35
C GLY A 33 12.61 2.85 10.83
N LYS A 34 11.49 2.99 11.56
CA LYS A 34 10.14 2.56 11.07
C LYS A 34 9.82 3.05 9.66
N THR A 35 9.95 4.35 9.44
CA THR A 35 9.72 4.98 8.13
C THR A 35 10.72 4.47 7.09
N TYR A 36 11.97 4.31 7.49
CA TYR A 36 13.04 3.78 6.62
C TYR A 36 12.77 2.32 6.21
N THR A 37 12.23 1.49 7.09
CA THR A 37 11.85 0.11 6.76
C THR A 37 10.65 0.06 5.82
N MET A 38 9.58 0.83 6.10
CA MET A 38 8.38 0.80 5.25
C MET A 38 8.62 1.43 3.88
N TRP A 39 9.30 2.56 3.81
CA TRP A 39 9.38 3.36 2.59
C TRP A 39 10.80 3.54 2.05
N GLY A 40 11.80 3.51 2.93
CA GLY A 40 13.19 3.85 2.60
C GLY A 40 13.54 5.28 3.00
N PRO A 41 14.65 5.83 2.48
CA PRO A 41 14.97 7.25 2.65
C PRO A 41 13.82 8.14 2.19
N LEU A 42 13.46 9.17 2.95
CA LEU A 42 12.38 10.10 2.57
C LEU A 42 12.65 10.77 1.21
N ALA A 43 13.91 11.06 0.89
CA ALA A 43 14.29 11.57 -0.42
C ALA A 43 13.97 10.60 -1.58
N ALA A 44 14.00 9.29 -1.31
CA ALA A 44 13.71 8.24 -2.28
C ALA A 44 12.20 8.01 -2.51
N MET A 45 11.32 8.49 -1.61
CA MET A 45 9.87 8.51 -1.87
C MET A 45 9.52 9.43 -3.04
N PHE A 46 10.28 10.52 -3.21
CA PHE A 46 9.94 11.58 -4.18
C PHE A 46 10.85 11.61 -5.41
N ASP A 47 11.98 10.90 -5.38
CA ASP A 47 12.93 10.84 -6.48
C ASP A 47 12.98 9.43 -7.09
N ASN A 48 12.39 9.29 -8.27
CA ASN A 48 12.48 8.07 -9.09
C ASN A 48 13.93 7.76 -9.56
N ARG A 49 14.90 8.65 -9.31
CA ARG A 49 16.33 8.48 -9.60
C ARG A 49 17.15 8.00 -8.41
N SER A 50 16.54 7.87 -7.23
CA SER A 50 17.20 7.30 -6.06
C SER A 50 17.60 5.84 -6.30
N ASP A 51 18.72 5.43 -5.69
CA ASP A 51 19.27 4.09 -5.86
C ASP A 51 18.22 3.04 -5.44
N ARG A 52 17.85 2.15 -6.36
CA ARG A 52 16.78 1.15 -6.15
C ARG A 52 17.03 0.27 -4.92
N ALA A 53 18.29 0.18 -4.47
CA ALA A 53 18.72 -0.59 -3.32
C ALA A 53 18.06 -0.15 -2.00
N ASP A 54 17.81 1.14 -1.81
CA ASP A 54 17.37 1.68 -0.51
C ASP A 54 15.86 1.76 -0.33
N ARG A 55 15.08 1.43 -1.37
CA ARG A 55 13.61 1.38 -1.29
C ARG A 55 13.15 0.42 -0.19
N GLY A 56 12.21 0.88 0.63
CA GLY A 56 11.61 0.08 1.70
C GLY A 56 10.63 -0.98 1.19
N ILE A 57 9.88 -1.57 2.11
CA ILE A 57 8.96 -2.69 1.83
C ILE A 57 7.78 -2.26 0.94
N VAL A 58 7.13 -1.13 1.23
CA VAL A 58 5.91 -0.67 0.55
C VAL A 58 6.12 -0.42 -0.96
N PRO A 59 7.12 0.36 -1.42
CA PRO A 59 7.33 0.54 -2.85
C PRO A 59 7.70 -0.78 -3.58
N ARG A 60 8.45 -1.69 -2.92
CA ARG A 60 8.76 -3.02 -3.47
C ARG A 60 7.51 -3.90 -3.55
N PHE A 61 6.62 -3.79 -2.57
CA PHE A 61 5.35 -4.51 -2.51
C PHE A 61 4.47 -4.16 -3.70
N PHE A 62 4.21 -2.87 -3.93
CA PHE A 62 3.40 -2.43 -5.08
C PHE A 62 4.04 -2.86 -6.41
N GLN A 63 5.36 -2.71 -6.55
CA GLN A 63 6.06 -3.11 -7.77
C GLN A 63 5.89 -4.62 -8.08
N ASN A 64 6.08 -5.48 -7.07
CA ASN A 64 5.94 -6.92 -7.26
C ASN A 64 4.47 -7.33 -7.44
N LEU A 65 3.54 -6.72 -6.69
CA LEU A 65 2.10 -6.96 -6.82
C LEU A 65 1.61 -6.70 -8.24
N PHE A 66 1.87 -5.50 -8.79
CA PHE A 66 1.42 -5.16 -10.14
C PHE A 66 2.11 -6.03 -11.21
N SER A 67 3.39 -6.39 -11.02
CA SER A 67 4.09 -7.31 -11.91
C SER A 67 3.46 -8.71 -11.91
N GLN A 68 3.05 -9.24 -10.75
CA GLN A 68 2.37 -10.53 -10.65
C GLN A 68 0.96 -10.49 -11.26
N ILE A 69 0.22 -9.40 -11.05
CA ILE A 69 -1.09 -9.18 -11.68
C ILE A 69 -0.96 -9.22 -13.20
N GLN A 70 -0.01 -8.47 -13.76
CA GLN A 70 0.25 -8.44 -15.20
C GLN A 70 0.63 -9.84 -15.73
N GLY A 71 1.58 -10.52 -15.08
CA GLY A 71 2.01 -11.86 -15.49
C GLY A 71 0.88 -12.90 -15.45
N ASN A 72 -0.03 -12.80 -14.48
CA ASN A 72 -1.19 -13.68 -14.37
C ASN A 72 -2.20 -13.44 -15.50
N GLN A 73 -2.39 -12.19 -15.92
CA GLN A 73 -3.26 -11.85 -17.05
C GLN A 73 -2.70 -12.36 -18.37
N GLU A 74 -1.39 -12.28 -18.57
CA GLU A 74 -0.70 -12.76 -19.79
C GLU A 74 -0.66 -14.29 -19.88
N SER A 75 -0.47 -14.98 -18.76
CA SER A 75 -0.23 -16.44 -18.71
C SER A 75 -1.50 -17.30 -18.68
N SER A 76 -2.67 -16.71 -18.55
CA SER A 76 -3.94 -17.45 -18.51
C SER A 76 -5.07 -16.70 -19.23
N PRO A 77 -4.95 -16.47 -20.55
CA PRO A 77 -5.95 -15.72 -21.32
C PRO A 77 -7.35 -16.37 -21.31
N GLU A 78 -7.44 -17.68 -21.03
CA GLU A 78 -8.71 -18.40 -20.88
C GLU A 78 -9.37 -18.20 -19.50
N LYS A 79 -8.61 -17.73 -18.49
CA LYS A 79 -9.15 -17.30 -17.21
C LYS A 79 -9.50 -15.81 -17.32
N HIS A 80 -10.80 -15.51 -17.40
CA HIS A 80 -11.32 -14.14 -17.36
C HIS A 80 -11.18 -13.51 -15.95
N THR A 81 -9.97 -13.46 -15.40
CA THR A 81 -9.70 -12.80 -14.11
C THR A 81 -9.35 -11.33 -14.35
N SER A 82 -10.27 -10.44 -13.99
CA SER A 82 -10.00 -9.01 -13.92
C SER A 82 -9.50 -8.62 -12.54
N TYR A 83 -8.52 -7.74 -12.50
CA TYR A 83 -7.97 -7.17 -11.26
C TYR A 83 -8.36 -5.70 -11.17
N GLN A 84 -8.73 -5.26 -9.98
CA GLN A 84 -9.00 -3.86 -9.69
C GLN A 84 -8.39 -3.54 -8.33
N CYS A 85 -7.43 -2.63 -8.30
CA CYS A 85 -6.81 -2.18 -7.06
C CYS A 85 -7.31 -0.77 -6.72
N ARG A 86 -7.68 -0.57 -5.46
CA ARG A 86 -8.02 0.72 -4.88
C ARG A 86 -7.09 0.99 -3.71
N CYS A 87 -6.67 2.23 -3.54
CA CYS A 87 -5.79 2.64 -2.46
C CYS A 87 -6.44 3.79 -1.68
N SER A 88 -6.31 3.71 -0.36
CA SER A 88 -6.64 4.79 0.57
C SER A 88 -5.42 5.09 1.42
N PHE A 89 -5.28 6.35 1.82
CA PHE A 89 -4.21 6.77 2.71
C PHE A 89 -4.77 7.67 3.80
N LEU A 90 -4.53 7.32 5.06
CA LEU A 90 -5.02 8.04 6.22
C LEU A 90 -3.95 8.15 7.29
N GLU A 91 -4.12 9.13 8.16
CA GLU A 91 -3.39 9.23 9.42
C GLU A 91 -4.36 9.05 10.59
N VAL A 92 -3.85 8.42 11.66
CA VAL A 92 -4.50 8.44 12.97
C VAL A 92 -3.63 9.25 13.90
N PHE A 93 -4.10 10.44 14.27
CA PHE A 93 -3.38 11.35 15.15
C PHE A 93 -4.32 11.88 16.23
N ASN A 94 -3.93 11.71 17.51
CA ASN A 94 -4.74 12.15 18.64
C ASN A 94 -6.19 11.63 18.61
N GLU A 95 -6.36 10.32 18.37
CA GLU A 95 -7.66 9.65 18.23
C GLU A 95 -8.54 10.17 17.08
N GLN A 96 -7.98 10.99 16.17
CA GLN A 96 -8.67 11.48 14.98
C GLN A 96 -8.14 10.79 13.74
N ILE A 97 -9.05 10.34 12.87
CA ILE A 97 -8.72 9.78 11.56
C ILE A 97 -8.84 10.91 10.54
N ASN A 98 -7.74 11.24 9.86
CA ASN A 98 -7.75 12.22 8.77
C ASN A 98 -7.39 11.54 7.46
N ASP A 99 -8.07 11.92 6.40
CA ASP A 99 -7.75 11.47 5.05
C ASP A 99 -6.51 12.21 4.56
N LEU A 100 -5.52 11.46 4.06
CA LEU A 100 -4.30 12.03 3.48
C LEU A 100 -4.43 12.24 1.96
N LEU A 101 -5.45 11.67 1.31
CA LEU A 101 -5.74 11.89 -0.12
C LEU A 101 -6.69 13.07 -0.34
N ASP A 102 -7.55 13.37 0.64
CA ASP A 102 -8.39 14.57 0.66
C ASP A 102 -8.23 15.34 1.98
N PRO A 103 -7.36 16.36 2.05
CA PRO A 103 -7.09 17.14 3.27
C PRO A 103 -8.31 17.87 3.85
N SER A 104 -9.42 17.96 3.11
CA SER A 104 -10.69 18.52 3.59
C SER A 104 -11.47 17.54 4.48
N GLN A 105 -11.21 16.24 4.36
CA GLN A 105 -11.85 15.18 5.13
C GLN A 105 -11.06 14.90 6.41
N ARG A 106 -11.60 15.35 7.55
CA ARG A 106 -10.97 15.21 8.86
C ARG A 106 -11.92 14.60 9.88
N ASN A 107 -11.35 13.96 10.90
CA ASN A 107 -12.10 13.32 11.98
C ASN A 107 -13.15 12.30 11.46
N LEU A 108 -12.73 11.49 10.49
CA LEU A 108 -13.54 10.42 9.91
C LEU A 108 -13.92 9.37 10.96
N GLN A 109 -15.04 8.71 10.74
CA GLN A 109 -15.63 7.77 11.70
C GLN A 109 -15.43 6.33 11.25
N ILE A 110 -15.11 5.44 12.21
CA ILE A 110 -15.11 4.01 11.97
C ILE A 110 -16.56 3.50 12.01
N ARG A 111 -16.95 2.71 11.01
CA ARG A 111 -18.26 2.06 10.93
C ARG A 111 -18.12 0.58 10.66
N GLU A 112 -19.13 -0.17 11.08
CA GLU A 112 -19.29 -1.59 10.78
C GLU A 112 -20.54 -1.77 9.93
N THR A 113 -20.40 -2.38 8.74
CA THR A 113 -21.52 -2.68 7.85
C THR A 113 -21.56 -4.15 7.48
N THR A 114 -22.78 -4.68 7.36
CA THR A 114 -23.03 -6.04 6.89
C THR A 114 -22.43 -6.23 5.50
N GLY A 115 -21.41 -7.08 5.38
CA GLY A 115 -20.73 -7.40 4.12
C GLY A 115 -19.36 -6.75 3.94
N ASN A 116 -19.16 -5.51 4.40
CA ASN A 116 -17.88 -4.80 4.28
C ASN A 116 -17.04 -4.82 5.57
N GLY A 117 -17.60 -5.28 6.69
CA GLY A 117 -16.91 -5.32 7.97
C GLY A 117 -16.60 -3.90 8.50
N ILE A 118 -15.51 -3.78 9.23
CA ILE A 118 -15.04 -2.52 9.82
C ILE A 118 -14.34 -1.69 8.74
N HIS A 119 -14.80 -0.46 8.51
CA HIS A 119 -14.25 0.48 7.54
C HIS A 119 -14.31 1.92 8.07
N VAL A 120 -13.57 2.82 7.42
CA VAL A 120 -13.64 4.26 7.69
C VAL A 120 -14.64 4.89 6.73
N GLU A 121 -15.67 5.52 7.27
CA GLU A 121 -16.69 6.20 6.46
C GLU A 121 -16.10 7.44 5.78
N ASN A 122 -16.48 7.67 4.51
CA ASN A 122 -16.03 8.81 3.68
C ASN A 122 -14.52 8.88 3.44
N LEU A 123 -13.79 7.78 3.66
CA LEU A 123 -12.38 7.69 3.28
C LEU A 123 -12.25 7.62 1.76
N THR A 124 -11.40 8.46 1.20
CA THR A 124 -11.11 8.50 -0.23
C THR A 124 -10.46 7.19 -0.68
N GLU A 125 -10.95 6.65 -1.79
CA GLU A 125 -10.40 5.48 -2.48
C GLU A 125 -10.06 5.86 -3.92
N GLU A 126 -8.79 5.73 -4.31
CA GLU A 126 -8.35 5.97 -5.68
C GLU A 126 -7.98 4.68 -6.39
N TYR A 127 -8.37 4.56 -7.66
CA TYR A 127 -7.99 3.44 -8.50
C TYR A 127 -6.51 3.53 -8.86
N VAL A 128 -5.79 2.43 -8.66
CA VAL A 128 -4.36 2.33 -8.98
C VAL A 128 -4.11 1.08 -9.81
N SER A 129 -3.23 1.19 -10.79
CA SER A 129 -2.83 0.09 -11.69
C SER A 129 -1.33 -0.05 -11.83
N THR A 130 -0.58 0.99 -11.47
CA THR A 130 0.88 1.04 -11.55
C THR A 130 1.48 1.60 -10.25
N VAL A 131 2.79 1.43 -10.09
CA VAL A 131 3.54 2.03 -8.98
C VAL A 131 3.54 3.57 -9.10
N GLU A 132 3.54 4.08 -10.32
CA GLU A 132 3.46 5.50 -10.62
C GLU A 132 2.13 6.10 -10.15
N ASP A 133 1.01 5.40 -10.34
CA ASP A 133 -0.30 5.82 -9.81
C ASP A 133 -0.24 5.94 -8.28
N VAL A 134 0.37 4.94 -7.62
CA VAL A 134 0.55 4.95 -6.17
C VAL A 134 1.44 6.13 -5.72
N ASN A 135 2.53 6.40 -6.43
CA ASN A 135 3.39 7.53 -6.10
C ASN A 135 2.67 8.88 -6.27
N GLN A 136 1.80 9.02 -7.28
CA GLN A 136 1.03 10.23 -7.49
C GLN A 136 0.04 10.50 -6.35
N ILE A 137 -0.66 9.48 -5.86
CA ILE A 137 -1.61 9.66 -4.75
C ILE A 137 -0.89 10.00 -3.44
N LEU A 138 0.33 9.49 -3.24
CA LEU A 138 1.14 9.79 -2.04
C LEU A 138 1.74 11.21 -2.05
N MET A 139 1.71 11.90 -3.19
CA MET A 139 2.24 13.25 -3.38
C MET A 139 1.18 14.35 -3.41
N LYS A 140 -0.10 14.00 -3.29
CA LYS A 140 -1.20 14.97 -3.18
C LYS A 140 -1.16 15.74 -1.86
#